data_AF-A0A1I5E9Y7-F1
#
_entry.id   AF-A0A1I5E9Y7-F1
#
_cell.length_a   1.000
_cell.length_b   1.000
_cell.length_c   1.000
_cell.angle_alpha   90.00
_cell.angle_beta   90.00
_cell.angle_gamma   90.00
#
_symmetry.space_group_name_H-M   'P 1'
#
loop_
_entity.id
_entity.type
_entity.pdbx_description
1 polymer ?
#
loop_
_entity_poly.entity_id
_entity_poly.type
_entity_poly.pdbx_seq_one_letter_code
_entity_poly.pdbx_strand_id
1 'polypeptide(L)'
;MTEEAAEPLDRGERRQLDVVRRFGTTGSLVLAIGSIGAGAAPVDNPLSGARLIGLPVRVPTVAMACCWLGILMIVVAWLWLGRLCWPGRGRMLSVTQLARTLAMWALPLALAPPLFSTDMYSYLAQSEVAARGFNPYVLGSAAALGVDHPFTANVPNIWRDTPSPYGPLFLMFGQVISRIVGDNVVFGVLVWRAVMLCGLALAIWAIPRLARRCGVHPAAALWLGAANPIVLFHVVSGMHNEALMVGIMLAAIELGLRYQTVPGTIAAGVLLSVAGAIKPPGWIALGFFGIYLALRKGGRFRDLVQVAALLTAVFLTTMTVITVASGWGLGWIDTFDVPNRVKTFMAPLTAFGMTGGGLSTLLGLGNQTDAMLVITKIVGYLVVAVVCLQMLWLSFRGRIEPLAGLGITYLTLALAVPVLWPWYLLWSVAPLALATNNSRFRVTAAVICAAVSLFVPPTGAGFPLRAYQIPLAVIAAVIAFAITLWLVRGKVPRLLPTRGGVRPVTQ
;
A
#
# COMPACT_ATOMS: atom_id res chain seq x y z
N MET A 1 -13.35 0.79 32.46
CA MET A 1 -14.15 1.97 32.04
C MET A 1 -14.78 1.65 30.71
N THR A 2 -16.11 1.55 30.67
CA THR A 2 -16.88 1.46 29.43
C THR A 2 -16.66 2.75 28.65
N GLU A 3 -15.90 2.71 27.56
CA GLU A 3 -15.86 3.80 26.59
C GLU A 3 -17.31 4.03 26.11
N GLU A 4 -17.90 5.15 26.53
CA GLU A 4 -19.18 5.62 26.00
C GLU A 4 -19.06 5.66 24.48
N ALA A 5 -19.91 4.91 23.79
CA ALA A 5 -19.92 4.88 22.34
C ALA A 5 -20.18 6.30 21.84
N ALA A 6 -19.22 6.88 21.11
CA ALA A 6 -19.35 8.24 20.60
C ALA A 6 -20.69 8.46 19.89
N GLU A 7 -21.36 9.55 20.21
CA GLU A 7 -22.64 9.91 19.62
C GLU A 7 -22.50 10.10 18.08
N PRO A 8 -23.59 9.89 17.32
CA PRO A 8 -23.61 10.26 15.92
C PRO A 8 -23.36 11.75 15.70
N LEU A 9 -22.73 12.10 14.58
CA LEU A 9 -22.55 13.50 14.17
C LEU A 9 -23.86 14.28 14.18
N ASP A 10 -23.80 15.55 14.61
CA ASP A 10 -24.93 16.46 14.57
C ASP A 10 -25.18 17.08 13.19
N ARG A 11 -26.18 17.96 13.08
CA ARG A 11 -26.53 18.62 11.80
C ARG A 11 -25.38 19.46 11.24
N GLY A 12 -24.63 20.16 12.09
CA GLY A 12 -23.50 21.00 11.68
C GLY A 12 -22.32 20.17 11.19
N GLU A 13 -21.97 19.13 11.95
CA GLU A 13 -20.90 18.19 11.61
C GLU A 13 -21.23 17.36 10.36
N ARG A 14 -22.50 16.98 10.15
CA ARG A 14 -22.94 16.33 8.90
C ARG A 14 -22.78 17.24 7.70
N ARG A 15 -23.11 18.54 7.83
CA ARG A 15 -22.88 19.52 6.77
C ARG A 15 -21.39 19.66 6.45
N GLN A 16 -20.53 19.68 7.48
CA GLN A 16 -19.07 19.67 7.28
C GLN A 16 -18.61 18.40 6.56
N LEU A 17 -19.11 17.23 6.95
CA LEU A 17 -18.82 15.97 6.29
C LEU A 17 -19.21 15.99 4.81
N ASP A 18 -20.38 16.54 4.46
CA ASP A 18 -20.82 16.61 3.06
C ASP A 18 -19.93 17.51 2.22
N VAL A 19 -19.43 18.62 2.79
CA VAL A 19 -18.44 19.48 2.12
C VAL A 19 -17.12 18.74 1.93
N VAL A 20 -16.62 18.05 2.97
CA VAL A 20 -15.39 17.25 2.88
C VAL A 20 -15.51 16.15 1.83
N ARG A 21 -16.63 15.44 1.78
CA ARG A 21 -16.93 14.41 0.78
C ARG A 21 -16.86 14.98 -0.64
N ARG A 22 -17.62 16.05 -0.90
CA ARG A 22 -17.65 16.71 -2.21
C ARG A 22 -16.28 17.22 -2.62
N PHE A 23 -15.55 17.85 -1.69
CA PHE A 23 -14.21 18.36 -1.96
C PHE A 23 -13.25 17.23 -2.37
N GLY A 24 -13.21 16.12 -1.63
CA GLY A 24 -12.39 14.97 -2.01
C GLY A 24 -12.85 14.29 -3.30
N THR A 25 -14.16 14.21 -3.58
CA THR A 25 -14.70 13.67 -4.83
C THR A 25 -14.38 14.56 -6.03
N THR A 26 -14.44 15.88 -5.87
CA THR A 26 -13.98 16.82 -6.89
C THR A 26 -12.49 16.63 -7.13
N GLY A 27 -11.69 16.50 -6.07
CA GLY A 27 -10.27 16.19 -6.18
C GLY A 27 -9.99 14.90 -6.96
N SER A 28 -10.74 13.83 -6.69
CA SER A 28 -10.57 12.56 -7.40
C SER A 28 -11.03 12.60 -8.85
N LEU A 29 -12.08 13.35 -9.17
CA LEU A 29 -12.51 13.59 -10.55
C LEU A 29 -11.48 14.40 -11.33
N VAL A 30 -10.96 15.49 -10.75
CA VAL A 30 -9.91 16.31 -11.38
C VAL A 30 -8.64 15.48 -11.61
N LEU A 31 -8.25 14.66 -10.63
CA LEU A 31 -7.12 13.74 -10.76
C LEU A 31 -7.36 12.68 -11.86
N ALA A 32 -8.57 12.10 -11.94
CA ALA A 32 -8.94 11.13 -12.96
C ALA A 32 -8.96 11.73 -14.38
N ILE A 33 -9.35 12.99 -14.53
CA ILE A 33 -9.31 13.70 -15.82
C ILE A 33 -7.85 14.05 -16.17
N GLY A 34 -7.07 14.53 -15.20
CA GLY A 34 -5.65 14.82 -15.40
C GLY A 34 -4.83 13.59 -15.78
N SER A 35 -5.18 12.40 -15.27
CA SER A 35 -4.45 11.17 -15.57
C SER A 35 -4.53 10.73 -17.02
N ILE A 36 -5.54 11.20 -17.78
CA ILE A 36 -5.61 10.97 -19.23
C ILE A 36 -4.37 11.54 -19.94
N GLY A 37 -3.86 12.68 -19.48
CA GLY A 37 -2.68 13.35 -20.07
C GLY A 37 -1.38 13.17 -19.28
N ALA A 38 -1.46 12.91 -17.98
CA ALA A 38 -0.33 12.90 -17.06
C ALA A 38 -0.23 11.62 -16.21
N GLY A 39 -1.04 10.60 -16.49
CA GLY A 39 -0.94 9.28 -15.87
C GLY A 39 0.04 8.36 -16.59
N ALA A 40 0.19 7.16 -16.04
CA ALA A 40 0.89 6.05 -16.67
C ALA A 40 -0.04 5.39 -17.70
N ALA A 41 -0.34 6.11 -18.79
CA ALA A 41 -1.14 5.60 -19.90
C ALA A 41 -0.34 4.56 -20.72
N PRO A 42 -1.02 3.61 -21.39
CA PRO A 42 -0.31 2.67 -22.24
C PRO A 42 0.33 3.37 -23.44
N VAL A 43 1.39 2.78 -23.99
CA VAL A 43 2.09 3.24 -25.19
C VAL A 43 1.09 3.46 -26.33
N ASP A 44 0.27 2.45 -26.60
CA ASP A 44 -0.88 2.56 -27.50
C ASP A 44 -2.09 3.13 -26.75
N ASN A 45 -2.07 4.44 -26.52
CA ASN A 45 -3.14 5.13 -25.82
C ASN A 45 -4.38 5.29 -26.73
N PRO A 46 -5.53 4.65 -26.42
CA PRO A 46 -6.73 4.73 -27.25
C PRO A 46 -7.38 6.12 -27.26
N LEU A 47 -6.99 7.00 -26.33
CA LEU A 47 -7.46 8.39 -26.27
C LEU A 47 -6.60 9.34 -27.09
N SER A 48 -5.46 8.87 -27.62
CA SER A 48 -4.66 9.65 -28.56
C SER A 48 -5.45 9.90 -29.85
N GLY A 49 -5.49 11.15 -30.32
CA GLY A 49 -6.27 11.54 -31.50
C GLY A 49 -7.78 11.75 -31.26
N ALA A 50 -8.35 11.27 -30.15
CA ALA A 50 -9.74 11.56 -29.79
C ALA A 50 -9.95 13.06 -29.56
N ARG A 51 -11.14 13.58 -29.95
CA ARG A 51 -11.44 15.03 -29.95
C ARG A 51 -11.39 15.64 -28.53
N LEU A 52 -12.53 15.64 -27.82
CA LEU A 52 -12.66 16.30 -26.53
C LEU A 52 -11.99 15.52 -25.40
N ILE A 53 -12.25 14.21 -25.33
CA ILE A 53 -11.71 13.34 -24.27
C ILE A 53 -10.19 13.16 -24.37
N GLY A 54 -9.60 13.35 -25.55
CA GLY A 54 -8.16 13.28 -25.78
C GLY A 54 -7.42 14.60 -25.56
N LEU A 55 -8.11 15.70 -25.23
CA LEU A 55 -7.47 17.00 -24.99
C LEU A 55 -6.36 16.93 -23.92
N PRO A 56 -6.54 16.27 -22.75
CA PRO A 56 -5.48 16.20 -21.74
C PRO A 56 -4.17 15.61 -22.26
N VAL A 57 -4.23 14.66 -23.21
CA VAL A 57 -3.05 14.05 -23.87
C VAL A 57 -2.20 15.10 -24.60
N ARG A 58 -2.84 16.16 -25.11
CA ARG A 58 -2.20 17.21 -25.91
C ARG A 58 -1.65 18.37 -25.06
N VAL A 59 -2.08 18.46 -23.79
CA VAL A 59 -1.65 19.50 -22.84
C VAL A 59 -1.11 18.88 -21.54
N PRO A 60 -0.04 18.07 -21.60
CA PRO A 60 0.43 17.26 -20.47
C PRO A 60 0.81 18.08 -19.24
N THR A 61 1.33 19.31 -19.39
CA THR A 61 1.64 20.20 -18.26
C THR A 61 0.37 20.65 -17.51
N VAL A 62 -0.71 20.95 -18.23
CA VAL A 62 -2.01 21.32 -17.62
C VAL A 62 -2.65 20.10 -16.98
N ALA A 63 -2.62 18.95 -17.66
CA ALA A 63 -3.09 17.68 -17.12
C ALA A 63 -2.35 17.32 -15.82
N MET A 64 -1.04 17.54 -15.76
CA MET A 64 -0.22 17.37 -14.57
C MET A 64 -0.62 18.34 -13.45
N ALA A 65 -0.91 19.60 -13.76
CA ALA A 65 -1.39 20.57 -12.78
C ALA A 65 -2.75 20.14 -12.18
N CYS A 66 -3.66 19.62 -13.02
CA CYS A 66 -4.91 19.02 -12.56
C CYS A 66 -4.64 17.83 -11.62
N CYS A 67 -3.71 16.94 -11.96
CA CYS A 67 -3.35 15.83 -11.07
C CYS A 67 -2.87 16.32 -9.69
N TRP A 68 -1.93 17.27 -9.64
CA TRP A 68 -1.45 17.82 -8.37
C TRP A 68 -2.53 18.55 -7.59
N LEU A 69 -3.43 19.27 -8.26
CA LEU A 69 -4.59 19.89 -7.61
C LEU A 69 -5.48 18.82 -6.96
N GLY A 70 -5.82 17.77 -7.69
CA GLY A 70 -6.62 16.66 -7.19
C GLY A 70 -5.96 15.94 -6.00
N ILE A 71 -4.64 15.72 -6.07
CA ILE A 71 -3.85 15.16 -4.98
C ILE A 71 -3.95 16.02 -3.71
N LEU A 72 -3.68 17.32 -3.82
CA LEU A 72 -3.75 18.26 -2.69
C LEU A 72 -5.16 18.29 -2.08
N MET A 73 -6.20 18.29 -2.93
CA MET A 73 -7.59 18.26 -2.49
C MET A 73 -7.93 17.00 -1.70
N ILE A 74 -7.52 15.82 -2.18
CA ILE A 74 -7.76 14.55 -1.48
C ILE A 74 -7.00 14.49 -0.15
N VAL A 75 -5.73 14.89 -0.12
CA VAL A 75 -4.91 14.88 1.10
C VAL A 75 -5.54 15.78 2.17
N VAL A 76 -5.96 16.99 1.81
CA VAL A 76 -6.59 17.90 2.77
C VAL A 76 -8.00 17.46 3.15
N ALA A 77 -8.79 16.92 2.21
CA ALA A 77 -10.08 16.31 2.53
C ALA A 77 -9.94 15.19 3.56
N TRP A 78 -8.93 14.34 3.39
CA TRP A 78 -8.64 13.25 4.32
C TRP A 78 -8.21 13.75 5.71
N LEU A 79 -7.42 14.82 5.79
CA LEU A 79 -7.07 15.45 7.07
C LEU A 79 -8.31 16.04 7.78
N TRP A 80 -9.20 16.69 7.03
CA TRP A 80 -10.49 17.16 7.57
C TRP A 80 -11.38 16.00 8.02
N LEU A 81 -11.42 14.91 7.26
CA LEU A 81 -12.15 13.69 7.62
C LEU A 81 -11.63 13.10 8.93
N GLY A 82 -10.31 13.11 9.14
CA GLY A 82 -9.65 12.68 10.36
C GLY A 82 -10.11 13.42 11.61
N ARG A 83 -10.43 14.71 11.48
CA ARG A 83 -11.00 15.50 12.58
C ARG A 83 -12.34 14.95 13.03
N LEU A 84 -13.16 14.40 12.13
CA LEU A 84 -14.51 13.90 12.45
C LEU A 84 -14.51 12.45 12.96
N CYS A 85 -13.38 11.75 12.93
CA CYS A 85 -13.23 10.39 13.47
C CYS A 85 -12.09 10.27 14.49
N TRP A 86 -11.62 11.38 15.05
CA TRP A 86 -10.52 11.40 16.01
C TRP A 86 -10.92 10.75 17.35
N PRO A 87 -10.10 9.86 17.94
CA PRO A 87 -10.33 9.30 19.28
C PRO A 87 -10.53 10.38 20.35
N GLY A 88 -11.46 10.15 21.28
CA GLY A 88 -11.76 11.09 22.38
C GLY A 88 -12.74 12.21 22.04
N ARG A 89 -13.37 12.18 20.86
CA ARG A 89 -14.52 13.05 20.56
C ARG A 89 -15.80 12.46 21.14
N GLY A 90 -16.66 13.32 21.68
CA GLY A 90 -18.03 12.93 22.06
C GLY A 90 -18.89 12.52 20.87
N ARG A 91 -18.62 13.05 19.67
CA ARG A 91 -19.29 12.71 18.41
C ARG A 91 -18.31 12.29 17.33
N MET A 92 -18.61 11.19 16.64
CA MET A 92 -17.73 10.61 15.63
C MET A 92 -18.47 10.11 14.39
N LEU A 93 -17.75 10.04 13.27
CA LEU A 93 -18.18 9.34 12.07
C LEU A 93 -18.41 7.86 12.33
N SER A 94 -19.47 7.32 11.73
CA SER A 94 -19.65 5.87 11.66
C SER A 94 -18.74 5.25 10.60
N VAL A 95 -18.43 3.96 10.77
CA VAL A 95 -17.69 3.15 9.78
C VAL A 95 -18.36 3.21 8.40
N THR A 96 -19.69 3.16 8.36
CA THR A 96 -20.47 3.25 7.11
C THR A 96 -20.32 4.61 6.44
N GLN A 97 -20.36 5.71 7.20
CA GLN A 97 -20.16 7.05 6.65
C GLN A 97 -18.76 7.21 6.06
N LEU A 98 -17.74 6.64 6.71
CA LEU A 98 -16.36 6.66 6.24
C LEU A 98 -16.18 5.78 4.99
N ALA A 99 -16.69 4.55 4.99
CA ALA A 99 -16.63 3.63 3.86
C ALA A 99 -17.31 4.20 2.60
N ARG A 100 -18.46 4.87 2.76
CA ARG A 100 -19.12 5.58 1.64
C ARG A 100 -18.26 6.72 1.11
N THR A 101 -17.62 7.49 1.98
CA THR A 101 -16.70 8.58 1.58
C THR A 101 -15.51 8.02 0.80
N LEU A 102 -14.93 6.92 1.28
CA LEU A 102 -13.84 6.22 0.60
C LEU A 102 -14.29 5.72 -0.78
N ALA A 103 -15.48 5.12 -0.91
CA ALA A 103 -16.01 4.69 -2.20
C ALA A 103 -16.20 5.86 -3.18
N MET A 104 -16.71 7.00 -2.69
CA MET A 104 -16.87 8.22 -3.52
C MET A 104 -15.54 8.78 -4.02
N TRP A 105 -14.45 8.64 -3.26
CA TRP A 105 -13.13 9.11 -3.66
C TRP A 105 -12.39 8.09 -4.53
N ALA A 106 -12.56 6.81 -4.23
CA ALA A 106 -11.92 5.71 -4.96
C ALA A 106 -12.54 5.48 -6.34
N LEU A 107 -13.86 5.62 -6.51
CA LEU A 107 -14.53 5.26 -7.77
C LEU A 107 -14.00 6.02 -8.99
N PRO A 108 -13.83 7.35 -8.99
CA PRO A 108 -13.21 8.04 -10.12
C PRO A 108 -11.79 7.56 -10.43
N LEU A 109 -10.98 7.31 -9.40
CA LEU A 109 -9.61 6.83 -9.54
C LEU A 109 -9.53 5.38 -10.03
N ALA A 110 -10.52 4.57 -9.69
CA ALA A 110 -10.62 3.18 -10.14
C ALA A 110 -10.94 3.09 -11.64
N LEU A 111 -11.60 4.10 -12.21
CA LEU A 111 -11.92 4.17 -13.64
C LEU A 111 -10.85 4.92 -14.45
N ALA A 112 -9.99 5.67 -13.78
CA ALA A 112 -8.93 6.45 -14.40
C ALA A 112 -7.80 5.56 -14.97
N PRO A 113 -7.03 6.07 -15.95
CA PRO A 113 -5.70 5.53 -16.25
C PRO A 113 -4.86 5.35 -14.98
N PRO A 114 -3.98 4.32 -14.93
CA PRO A 114 -3.07 4.15 -13.80
C PRO A 114 -2.27 5.43 -13.52
N LEU A 115 -2.02 5.72 -12.26
CA LEU A 115 -1.20 6.84 -11.81
C LEU A 115 -0.10 6.32 -10.88
N PHE A 116 0.97 7.10 -10.76
CA PHE A 116 2.07 6.91 -9.81
C PHE A 116 2.99 5.71 -10.06
N SER A 117 2.58 4.71 -10.85
CA SER A 117 3.39 3.55 -11.17
C SER A 117 3.00 2.92 -12.52
N THR A 118 3.98 2.29 -13.16
CA THR A 118 3.83 1.46 -14.36
C THR A 118 3.89 -0.05 -14.05
N ASP A 119 3.96 -0.44 -12.78
CA ASP A 119 4.11 -1.86 -12.37
C ASP A 119 3.03 -2.78 -12.93
N MET A 120 1.81 -2.25 -13.13
CA MET A 120 0.70 -2.98 -13.74
C MET A 120 1.07 -3.59 -15.11
N TYR A 121 1.91 -2.91 -15.90
CA TYR A 121 2.35 -3.44 -17.19
C TYR A 121 3.31 -4.62 -17.02
N SER A 122 4.16 -4.60 -15.99
CA SER A 122 4.96 -5.76 -15.61
C SER A 122 4.08 -6.91 -15.13
N TYR A 123 2.97 -6.64 -14.43
CA TYR A 123 2.03 -7.69 -14.02
C TYR A 123 1.40 -8.35 -15.24
N LEU A 124 0.91 -7.56 -16.21
CA LEU A 124 0.33 -8.07 -17.46
C LEU A 124 1.33 -8.88 -18.27
N ALA A 125 2.53 -8.34 -18.48
CA ALA A 125 3.56 -9.01 -19.27
C ALA A 125 3.99 -10.33 -18.62
N GLN A 126 4.26 -10.36 -17.32
CA GLN A 126 4.65 -11.58 -16.61
C GLN A 126 3.51 -12.60 -16.52
N SER A 127 2.26 -12.13 -16.44
CA SER A 127 1.07 -12.98 -16.53
C SER A 127 0.96 -13.65 -17.90
N GLU A 128 1.29 -12.92 -18.97
CA GLU A 128 1.27 -13.45 -20.34
C GLU A 128 2.42 -14.44 -20.59
N VAL A 129 3.61 -14.17 -20.06
CA VAL A 129 4.73 -15.14 -20.07
C VAL A 129 4.26 -16.47 -19.48
N ALA A 130 3.63 -16.43 -18.31
CA ALA A 130 3.03 -17.60 -17.68
C ALA A 130 1.90 -18.22 -18.54
N ALA A 131 1.05 -17.42 -19.17
CA ALA A 131 -0.08 -17.89 -19.97
C ALA A 131 0.37 -18.67 -21.21
N ARG A 132 1.49 -18.29 -21.82
CA ARG A 132 2.14 -18.98 -22.94
C ARG A 132 2.92 -20.24 -22.55
N GLY A 133 2.92 -20.61 -21.26
CA GLY A 133 3.57 -21.82 -20.76
C GLY A 133 5.06 -21.65 -20.48
N PHE A 134 5.60 -20.43 -20.56
CA PHE A 134 6.98 -20.16 -20.15
C PHE A 134 7.09 -20.05 -18.63
N ASN A 135 8.30 -20.26 -18.11
CA ASN A 135 8.59 -20.06 -16.69
C ASN A 135 8.95 -18.57 -16.42
N PRO A 136 8.10 -17.80 -15.73
CA PRO A 136 8.33 -16.37 -15.46
C PRO A 136 9.47 -16.12 -14.48
N TYR A 137 9.97 -17.15 -13.78
CA TYR A 137 11.15 -17.05 -12.91
C TYR A 137 12.47 -17.25 -13.66
N VAL A 138 12.41 -17.65 -14.93
CA VAL A 138 13.58 -17.83 -15.79
C VAL A 138 13.65 -16.75 -16.86
N LEU A 139 12.52 -16.46 -17.51
CA LEU A 139 12.47 -15.52 -18.64
C LEU A 139 11.78 -14.21 -18.25
N GLY A 140 12.43 -13.10 -18.59
CA GLY A 140 11.78 -11.80 -18.64
C GLY A 140 10.82 -11.68 -19.84
N SER A 141 9.93 -10.70 -19.78
CA SER A 141 8.93 -10.44 -20.83
C SER A 141 9.51 -10.21 -22.22
N ALA A 142 10.67 -9.55 -22.35
CA ALA A 142 11.28 -9.33 -23.67
C ALA A 142 11.78 -10.62 -24.31
N ALA A 143 12.48 -11.47 -23.54
CA ALA A 143 12.96 -12.76 -24.04
C ALA A 143 11.82 -13.72 -24.37
N ALA A 144 10.74 -13.72 -23.58
CA ALA A 144 9.63 -14.67 -23.74
C ALA A 144 8.58 -14.23 -24.77
N LEU A 145 8.28 -12.93 -24.87
CA LEU A 145 7.19 -12.43 -25.72
C LEU A 145 7.67 -11.60 -26.91
N GLY A 146 8.91 -11.10 -26.88
CA GLY A 146 9.42 -10.08 -27.79
C GLY A 146 9.15 -8.65 -27.29
N VAL A 147 9.99 -7.70 -27.71
CA VAL A 147 9.90 -6.29 -27.29
C VAL A 147 8.68 -5.56 -27.87
N ASP A 148 8.22 -5.99 -29.04
CA ASP A 148 7.07 -5.41 -29.75
C ASP A 148 5.72 -5.96 -29.27
N HIS A 149 5.73 -6.95 -28.37
CA HIS A 149 4.51 -7.48 -27.79
C HIS A 149 3.75 -6.37 -27.04
N PRO A 150 2.42 -6.23 -27.21
CA PRO A 150 1.65 -5.14 -26.60
C PRO A 150 1.88 -4.98 -25.10
N PHE A 151 1.98 -6.08 -24.35
CA PHE A 151 2.33 -6.02 -22.93
C PHE A 151 3.77 -5.63 -22.65
N THR A 152 4.75 -6.22 -23.34
CA THR A 152 6.19 -5.94 -23.14
C THR A 152 6.55 -4.50 -23.49
N ALA A 153 5.96 -3.93 -24.54
CA ALA A 153 6.20 -2.56 -24.98
C ALA A 153 5.93 -1.54 -23.86
N ASN A 154 4.95 -1.83 -23.00
CA ASN A 154 4.56 -0.99 -21.86
C ASN A 154 5.43 -1.19 -20.60
N VAL A 155 6.25 -2.26 -20.55
CA VAL A 155 7.14 -2.52 -19.41
C VAL A 155 8.33 -1.56 -19.45
N PRO A 156 8.70 -0.91 -18.33
CA PRO A 156 9.89 -0.08 -18.27
C PRO A 156 11.16 -0.87 -18.63
N ASN A 157 12.08 -0.25 -19.37
CA ASN A 157 13.27 -0.92 -19.91
C ASN A 157 14.06 -1.73 -18.87
N ILE A 158 14.21 -1.20 -17.65
CA ILE A 158 14.95 -1.86 -16.56
C ILE A 158 14.35 -3.22 -16.16
N TRP A 159 13.07 -3.47 -16.47
CA TRP A 159 12.35 -4.67 -16.04
C TRP A 159 12.08 -5.67 -17.15
N ARG A 160 12.29 -5.31 -18.42
CA ARG A 160 11.90 -6.15 -19.57
C ARG A 160 12.60 -7.51 -19.59
N ASP A 161 13.88 -7.53 -19.23
CA ASP A 161 14.73 -8.73 -19.20
C ASP A 161 14.80 -9.38 -17.81
N THR A 162 14.13 -8.78 -16.81
CA THR A 162 14.19 -9.27 -15.43
C THR A 162 13.12 -10.36 -15.21
N PRO A 163 13.49 -11.54 -14.68
CA PRO A 163 12.52 -12.52 -14.23
C PRO A 163 11.56 -11.96 -13.17
N SER A 164 10.35 -12.50 -13.11
CA SER A 164 9.30 -11.99 -12.24
C SER A 164 9.66 -12.06 -10.76
N PRO A 165 9.65 -10.93 -10.01
CA PRO A 165 9.82 -10.94 -8.55
C PRO A 165 8.51 -11.23 -7.79
N TYR A 166 7.42 -11.53 -8.49
CA TYR A 166 6.11 -11.74 -7.90
C TYR A 166 5.93 -13.17 -7.43
N GLY A 167 5.19 -13.36 -6.34
CA GLY A 167 4.99 -14.70 -5.80
C GLY A 167 4.15 -15.60 -6.73
N PRO A 168 4.28 -16.94 -6.59
CA PRO A 168 3.73 -17.90 -7.56
C PRO A 168 2.22 -17.81 -7.67
N LEU A 169 1.52 -17.57 -6.58
CA LEU A 169 0.07 -17.48 -6.62
C LEU A 169 -0.40 -16.22 -7.36
N PHE A 170 0.34 -15.12 -7.27
CA PHE A 170 0.03 -13.91 -8.02
C PHE A 170 0.13 -14.15 -9.53
N LEU A 171 1.18 -14.85 -9.96
CA LEU A 171 1.40 -15.21 -11.35
C LEU A 171 0.40 -16.26 -11.85
N MET A 172 -0.02 -17.22 -11.02
CA MET A 172 -1.08 -18.17 -11.37
C MET A 172 -2.42 -17.47 -11.62
N PHE A 173 -2.80 -16.50 -10.77
CA PHE A 173 -3.98 -15.67 -11.04
C PHE A 173 -3.81 -14.83 -12.31
N GLY A 174 -2.63 -14.25 -12.50
CA GLY A 174 -2.26 -13.55 -13.71
C GLY A 174 -2.43 -14.38 -14.97
N GLN A 175 -1.96 -15.63 -14.95
CA GLN A 175 -2.08 -16.58 -16.05
C GLN A 175 -3.53 -16.75 -16.51
N VAL A 176 -4.45 -16.89 -15.56
CA VAL A 176 -5.89 -17.01 -15.85
C VAL A 176 -6.43 -15.72 -16.45
N ILE A 177 -6.05 -14.56 -15.90
CA ILE A 177 -6.47 -13.25 -16.40
C ILE A 177 -5.98 -13.02 -17.84
N SER A 178 -4.72 -13.32 -18.13
CA SER A 178 -4.14 -13.18 -19.48
C SER A 178 -4.90 -13.98 -20.52
N ARG A 179 -5.30 -15.23 -20.20
CA ARG A 179 -6.12 -16.06 -21.11
C ARG A 179 -7.49 -15.47 -21.41
N ILE A 180 -8.05 -14.65 -20.52
CA ILE A 180 -9.36 -14.00 -20.69
C ILE A 180 -9.21 -12.70 -21.49
N VAL A 181 -8.13 -11.96 -21.24
CA VAL A 181 -7.93 -10.60 -21.75
C VAL A 181 -7.37 -10.59 -23.18
N GLY A 182 -6.63 -11.63 -23.58
CA GLY A 182 -5.86 -11.61 -24.83
C GLY A 182 -4.82 -10.50 -24.79
N ASP A 183 -4.60 -9.80 -25.91
CA ASP A 183 -3.61 -8.71 -26.00
C ASP A 183 -4.14 -7.31 -25.62
N ASN A 184 -5.35 -7.23 -25.05
CA ASN A 184 -5.98 -5.96 -24.73
C ASN A 184 -5.45 -5.35 -23.42
N VAL A 185 -4.49 -4.43 -23.54
CA VAL A 185 -3.85 -3.75 -22.39
C VAL A 185 -4.85 -3.07 -21.47
N VAL A 186 -5.80 -2.30 -22.01
CA VAL A 186 -6.76 -1.53 -21.20
C VAL A 186 -7.70 -2.46 -20.44
N PHE A 187 -8.22 -3.49 -21.10
CA PHE A 187 -9.08 -4.47 -20.45
C PHE A 187 -8.31 -5.24 -19.36
N GLY A 188 -7.06 -5.63 -19.63
CA GLY A 188 -6.18 -6.27 -18.66
C GLY A 188 -5.93 -5.42 -17.42
N VAL A 189 -5.67 -4.13 -17.60
CA VAL A 189 -5.56 -3.15 -16.52
C VAL A 189 -6.85 -3.17 -15.70
N LEU A 190 -8.02 -3.03 -16.31
CA LEU A 190 -9.30 -2.98 -15.58
C LEU A 190 -9.61 -4.28 -14.80
N VAL A 191 -9.33 -5.45 -15.39
CA VAL A 191 -9.53 -6.75 -14.71
C VAL A 191 -8.60 -6.88 -13.51
N TRP A 192 -7.31 -6.60 -13.67
CA TRP A 192 -6.37 -6.61 -12.55
C TRP A 192 -6.76 -5.59 -11.48
N ARG A 193 -7.27 -4.42 -11.86
CA ARG A 193 -7.76 -3.43 -10.90
C ARG A 193 -8.88 -3.98 -10.04
N ALA A 194 -9.85 -4.66 -10.64
CA ALA A 194 -10.94 -5.29 -9.90
C ALA A 194 -10.40 -6.27 -8.85
N VAL A 195 -9.39 -7.07 -9.23
CA VAL A 195 -8.71 -8.00 -8.31
C VAL A 195 -8.03 -7.25 -7.15
N MET A 196 -7.27 -6.19 -7.43
CA MET A 196 -6.63 -5.38 -6.37
C MET A 196 -7.65 -4.73 -5.42
N LEU A 197 -8.77 -4.27 -5.97
CA LEU A 197 -9.85 -3.67 -5.18
C LEU A 197 -10.57 -4.68 -4.28
N CYS A 198 -10.59 -5.96 -4.63
CA CYS A 198 -11.04 -7.02 -3.72
C CYS A 198 -10.16 -7.09 -2.47
N GLY A 199 -8.83 -6.96 -2.62
CA GLY A 199 -7.90 -6.86 -1.49
C GLY A 199 -8.20 -5.66 -0.59
N LEU A 200 -8.44 -4.49 -1.19
CA LEU A 200 -8.86 -3.30 -0.43
C LEU A 200 -10.20 -3.50 0.29
N ALA A 201 -11.18 -4.15 -0.35
CA ALA A 201 -12.47 -4.44 0.26
C ALA A 201 -12.33 -5.36 1.50
N LEU A 202 -11.45 -6.37 1.42
CA LEU A 202 -11.10 -7.22 2.56
C LEU A 202 -10.47 -6.41 3.70
N ALA A 203 -9.57 -5.47 3.40
CA ALA A 203 -9.00 -4.59 4.42
C ALA A 203 -10.05 -3.68 5.07
N ILE A 204 -10.93 -3.06 4.28
CA ILE A 204 -12.05 -2.23 4.77
C ILE A 204 -12.99 -3.04 5.67
N TRP A 205 -13.19 -4.32 5.36
CA TRP A 205 -13.97 -5.24 6.18
C TRP A 205 -13.26 -5.63 7.48
N ALA A 206 -11.96 -5.97 7.40
CA ALA A 206 -11.19 -6.50 8.53
C ALA A 206 -10.82 -5.43 9.56
N ILE A 207 -10.38 -4.25 9.12
CA ILE A 207 -9.83 -3.20 9.99
C ILE A 207 -10.82 -2.80 11.12
N PRO A 208 -12.09 -2.47 10.84
CA PRO A 208 -13.03 -2.11 11.91
C PRO A 208 -13.31 -3.25 12.90
N ARG A 209 -13.22 -4.51 12.45
CA ARG A 209 -13.45 -5.71 13.28
C ARG A 209 -12.27 -5.99 14.18
N LEU A 210 -11.06 -5.92 13.65
CA LEU A 210 -9.82 -6.04 14.41
C LEU A 210 -9.69 -4.89 15.41
N ALA A 211 -10.01 -3.66 15.00
CA ALA A 211 -9.94 -2.49 15.88
C ALA A 211 -10.78 -2.68 17.16
N ARG A 212 -11.98 -3.25 17.05
CA ARG A 212 -12.81 -3.58 18.23
C ARG A 212 -12.15 -4.60 19.16
N ARG A 213 -11.41 -5.57 18.62
CA ARG A 213 -10.68 -6.58 19.41
C ARG A 213 -9.48 -5.97 20.13
N CYS A 214 -8.85 -4.96 19.53
CA CYS A 214 -7.70 -4.26 20.07
C CYS A 214 -8.07 -3.05 20.95
N GLY A 215 -9.37 -2.79 21.19
CA GLY A 215 -9.81 -1.61 21.96
C GLY A 215 -9.56 -0.27 21.26
N VAL A 216 -9.49 -0.26 19.94
CA VAL A 216 -9.26 0.94 19.11
C VAL A 216 -10.54 1.37 18.42
N HIS A 217 -10.79 2.68 18.33
CA HIS A 217 -11.98 3.20 17.68
C HIS A 217 -12.04 2.79 16.19
N PRO A 218 -13.08 2.06 15.73
CA PRO A 218 -13.10 1.48 14.39
C PRO A 218 -13.05 2.50 13.25
N ALA A 219 -13.70 3.65 13.41
CA ALA A 219 -13.66 4.73 12.40
C ALA A 219 -12.27 5.38 12.31
N ALA A 220 -11.60 5.58 13.45
CA ALA A 220 -10.25 6.12 13.51
C ALA A 220 -9.23 5.16 12.90
N ALA A 221 -9.38 3.85 13.16
CA ALA A 221 -8.56 2.81 12.56
C ALA A 221 -8.77 2.74 11.05
N LEU A 222 -10.01 2.77 10.56
CA LEU A 222 -10.30 2.74 9.13
C LEU A 222 -9.80 3.99 8.40
N TRP A 223 -9.90 5.16 9.04
CA TRP A 223 -9.40 6.43 8.49
C TRP A 223 -7.90 6.41 8.21
N LEU A 224 -7.12 5.93 9.18
CA LEU A 224 -5.67 5.84 9.05
C LEU A 224 -5.25 4.63 8.21
N GLY A 225 -5.87 3.47 8.42
CA GLY A 225 -5.45 2.19 7.85
C GLY A 225 -5.87 1.96 6.39
N ALA A 226 -7.04 2.45 5.95
CA ALA A 226 -7.55 2.19 4.59
C ALA A 226 -8.03 3.42 3.83
N ALA A 227 -8.41 4.51 4.52
CA ALA A 227 -8.89 5.72 3.86
C ALA A 227 -7.80 6.76 3.60
N ASN A 228 -6.53 6.47 3.95
CA ASN A 228 -5.43 7.40 3.76
C ASN A 228 -5.09 7.60 2.27
N PRO A 229 -4.47 8.73 1.90
CA PRO A 229 -4.24 9.04 0.49
C PRO A 229 -3.25 8.10 -0.19
N ILE A 230 -2.32 7.46 0.54
CA ILE A 230 -1.42 6.44 -0.02
C ILE A 230 -2.23 5.27 -0.59
N VAL A 231 -3.31 4.83 0.09
CA VAL A 231 -4.19 3.78 -0.43
C VAL A 231 -4.92 4.24 -1.70
N LEU A 232 -5.47 5.45 -1.71
CA LEU A 232 -6.16 5.98 -2.89
C LEU A 232 -5.22 6.10 -4.10
N PHE A 233 -4.00 6.58 -3.88
CA PHE A 233 -3.04 6.84 -4.94
C PHE A 233 -2.38 5.56 -5.43
N HIS A 234 -1.88 4.72 -4.52
CA HIS A 234 -1.05 3.59 -4.90
C HIS A 234 -1.82 2.26 -4.98
N VAL A 235 -2.90 2.07 -4.21
CA VAL A 235 -3.72 0.84 -4.32
C VAL A 235 -4.82 1.01 -5.35
N VAL A 236 -5.66 2.04 -5.22
CA VAL A 236 -6.82 2.22 -6.11
C VAL A 236 -6.36 2.61 -7.52
N SER A 237 -5.49 3.63 -7.63
CA SER A 237 -5.03 4.11 -8.94
C SER A 237 -3.76 3.41 -9.44
N GLY A 238 -2.74 3.27 -8.58
CA GLY A 238 -1.45 2.63 -8.92
C GLY A 238 -1.48 1.10 -8.96
N MET A 239 -2.56 0.48 -8.46
CA MET A 239 -2.83 -0.96 -8.58
C MET A 239 -1.76 -1.88 -7.98
N HIS A 240 -1.06 -1.40 -6.96
CA HIS A 240 0.00 -2.15 -6.29
C HIS A 240 -0.53 -3.42 -5.61
N ASN A 241 0.16 -4.55 -5.84
CA ASN A 241 -0.25 -5.88 -5.37
C ASN A 241 -0.23 -6.06 -3.84
N GLU A 242 0.33 -5.09 -3.12
CA GLU A 242 0.20 -4.86 -1.69
C GLU A 242 -1.24 -4.91 -1.20
N ALA A 243 -2.20 -4.47 -2.03
CA ALA A 243 -3.62 -4.48 -1.71
C ALA A 243 -4.12 -5.90 -1.37
N LEU A 244 -3.73 -6.88 -2.18
CA LEU A 244 -4.07 -8.29 -1.99
C LEU A 244 -3.38 -8.85 -0.75
N MET A 245 -2.07 -8.61 -0.62
CA MET A 245 -1.29 -9.09 0.53
C MET A 245 -1.88 -8.59 1.84
N VAL A 246 -2.03 -7.27 2.01
CA VAL A 246 -2.53 -6.66 3.27
C VAL A 246 -4.00 -7.00 3.49
N GLY A 247 -4.82 -6.98 2.44
CA GLY A 247 -6.25 -7.32 2.51
C GLY A 247 -6.51 -8.75 3.00
N ILE A 248 -5.87 -9.73 2.35
CA ILE A 248 -5.98 -11.14 2.72
C ILE A 248 -5.38 -11.36 4.12
N MET A 249 -4.22 -10.75 4.41
CA MET A 249 -3.57 -10.87 5.71
C MET A 249 -4.48 -10.43 6.86
N LEU A 250 -5.05 -9.22 6.79
CA LEU A 250 -5.91 -8.70 7.85
C LEU A 250 -7.21 -9.50 7.95
N ALA A 251 -7.79 -9.91 6.82
CA ALA A 251 -8.98 -10.74 6.81
C ALA A 251 -8.72 -12.12 7.43
N ALA A 252 -7.59 -12.76 7.12
CA ALA A 252 -7.19 -14.04 7.67
C ALA A 252 -7.02 -13.97 9.19
N ILE A 253 -6.38 -12.92 9.69
CA ILE A 253 -6.23 -12.69 11.14
C ILE A 253 -7.60 -12.52 11.79
N GLU A 254 -8.50 -11.70 11.22
CA GLU A 254 -9.85 -11.54 11.77
C GLU A 254 -10.59 -12.88 11.84
N LEU A 255 -10.59 -13.61 10.71
CA LEU A 255 -11.30 -14.89 10.59
C LEU A 255 -10.75 -15.92 11.57
N GLY A 256 -9.43 -16.00 11.74
CA GLY A 256 -8.80 -16.89 12.72
C GLY A 256 -9.13 -16.52 14.17
N LEU A 257 -9.24 -15.22 14.48
CA LEU A 257 -9.65 -14.74 15.81
C LEU A 257 -11.17 -14.87 16.06
N ARG A 258 -11.96 -14.94 15.00
CA ARG A 258 -13.42 -15.16 15.02
C ARG A 258 -13.76 -16.65 15.16
N TYR A 259 -13.22 -17.48 14.28
CA TYR A 259 -13.50 -18.91 14.21
C TYR A 259 -12.46 -19.67 15.01
N GLN A 260 -12.76 -19.77 16.29
CA GLN A 260 -11.87 -20.22 17.34
C GLN A 260 -11.68 -21.75 17.41
N THR A 261 -11.74 -22.43 16.26
CA THR A 261 -11.64 -23.88 16.09
C THR A 261 -10.33 -24.27 15.41
N VAL A 262 -9.98 -25.57 15.42
CA VAL A 262 -8.81 -26.08 14.69
C VAL A 262 -8.96 -25.83 13.17
N PRO A 263 -10.09 -26.13 12.51
CA PRO A 263 -10.29 -25.76 11.10
C PRO A 263 -10.17 -24.25 10.85
N GLY A 264 -10.70 -23.40 11.73
CA GLY A 264 -10.57 -21.94 11.60
C GLY A 264 -9.12 -21.47 11.69
N THR A 265 -8.32 -22.08 12.57
CA THR A 265 -6.88 -21.82 12.68
C THR A 265 -6.12 -22.25 11.43
N ILE A 266 -6.42 -23.43 10.89
CA ILE A 266 -5.81 -23.94 9.66
C ILE A 266 -6.18 -23.04 8.49
N ALA A 267 -7.46 -22.69 8.33
CA ALA A 267 -7.92 -21.80 7.27
C ALA A 267 -7.23 -20.43 7.32
N ALA A 268 -7.07 -19.84 8.51
CA ALA A 268 -6.33 -18.60 8.67
C ALA A 268 -4.84 -18.76 8.30
N GLY A 269 -4.20 -19.86 8.71
CA GLY A 269 -2.82 -20.18 8.33
C GLY A 269 -2.63 -20.35 6.82
N VAL A 270 -3.57 -21.00 6.14
CA VAL A 270 -3.59 -21.12 4.66
C VAL A 270 -3.72 -19.74 4.02
N LEU A 271 -4.68 -18.92 4.46
CA LEU A 271 -4.88 -17.58 3.91
C LEU A 271 -3.68 -16.65 4.15
N LEU A 272 -3.00 -16.76 5.29
CA LEU A 272 -1.76 -16.02 5.56
C LEU A 272 -0.59 -16.51 4.69
N SER A 273 -0.51 -17.82 4.45
CA SER A 273 0.47 -18.40 3.52
C SER A 273 0.22 -17.93 2.08
N VAL A 274 -1.05 -17.86 1.68
CA VAL A 274 -1.54 -17.28 0.41
C VAL A 274 -1.17 -15.81 0.30
N ALA A 275 -1.38 -15.00 1.35
CA ALA A 275 -0.98 -13.59 1.34
C ALA A 275 0.52 -13.42 1.08
N GLY A 276 1.37 -14.24 1.71
CA GLY A 276 2.80 -14.23 1.43
C GLY A 276 3.19 -14.82 0.07
N ALA A 277 2.42 -15.78 -0.46
CA ALA A 277 2.57 -16.29 -1.83
C ALA A 277 2.15 -15.29 -2.91
N ILE A 278 1.41 -14.23 -2.54
CA ILE A 278 1.24 -13.03 -3.38
C ILE A 278 2.48 -12.14 -3.24
N LYS A 279 2.89 -11.86 -1.98
CA LYS A 279 4.04 -11.01 -1.68
C LYS A 279 4.73 -11.44 -0.37
N PRO A 280 6.01 -11.85 -0.40
CA PRO A 280 6.69 -12.55 0.71
C PRO A 280 6.61 -11.90 2.10
N PRO A 281 6.68 -10.56 2.26
CA PRO A 281 6.45 -9.91 3.55
C PRO A 281 5.17 -10.36 4.26
N GLY A 282 4.13 -10.80 3.55
CA GLY A 282 2.91 -11.34 4.12
C GLY A 282 3.12 -12.53 5.08
N TRP A 283 4.18 -13.33 4.92
CA TRP A 283 4.44 -14.47 5.80
C TRP A 283 4.83 -14.06 7.23
N ILE A 284 5.33 -12.85 7.45
CA ILE A 284 5.65 -12.34 8.80
C ILE A 284 4.41 -12.39 9.71
N ALA A 285 3.22 -12.17 9.15
CA ALA A 285 1.97 -12.21 9.88
C ALA A 285 1.63 -13.58 10.47
N LEU A 286 2.17 -14.69 9.93
CA LEU A 286 2.02 -16.03 10.54
C LEU A 286 2.58 -16.07 11.96
N GLY A 287 3.74 -15.43 12.19
CA GLY A 287 4.37 -15.38 13.50
C GLY A 287 3.48 -14.66 14.52
N PHE A 288 3.02 -13.45 14.19
CA PHE A 288 2.18 -12.64 15.08
C PHE A 288 0.78 -13.24 15.28
N PHE A 289 0.20 -13.87 14.26
CA PHE A 289 -1.02 -14.66 14.40
C PHE A 289 -0.81 -15.85 15.34
N GLY A 290 0.32 -16.55 15.20
CA GLY A 290 0.74 -17.61 16.11
C GLY A 290 0.85 -17.16 17.56
N ILE A 291 1.33 -15.95 17.82
CA ILE A 291 1.37 -15.39 19.18
C ILE A 291 -0.04 -15.26 19.78
N TYR A 292 -1.04 -14.77 19.04
CA TYR A 292 -2.42 -14.73 19.55
C TYR A 292 -2.92 -16.12 19.96
N LEU A 293 -2.66 -17.13 19.14
CA LEU A 293 -3.08 -18.51 19.42
C LEU A 293 -2.34 -19.10 20.62
N ALA A 294 -1.04 -18.84 20.75
CA ALA A 294 -0.22 -19.32 21.85
C ALA A 294 -0.65 -18.70 23.19
N LEU A 295 -0.87 -17.38 23.22
CA LEU A 295 -1.39 -16.66 24.39
C LEU A 295 -2.77 -17.19 24.79
N ARG A 296 -3.63 -17.45 23.81
CA ARG A 296 -4.97 -17.99 24.05
C ARG A 296 -4.97 -19.41 24.64
N LYS A 297 -3.98 -20.24 24.30
CA LYS A 297 -3.82 -21.61 24.84
C LYS A 297 -3.26 -21.66 26.26
N GLY A 298 -2.79 -20.54 26.80
CA GLY A 298 -2.21 -20.45 28.14
C GLY A 298 -0.86 -19.73 28.20
N GLY A 299 -0.27 -19.36 27.05
CA GLY A 299 0.93 -18.53 26.99
C GLY A 299 2.20 -19.22 27.47
N ARG A 300 2.23 -20.56 27.58
CA ARG A 300 3.45 -21.29 27.94
C ARG A 300 4.32 -21.49 26.69
N PHE A 301 5.61 -21.70 26.91
CA PHE A 301 6.54 -21.97 25.81
C PHE A 301 6.14 -23.22 25.00
N ARG A 302 5.57 -24.25 25.66
CA ARG A 302 5.00 -25.43 24.98
C ARG A 302 3.86 -25.05 24.02
N ASP A 303 2.98 -24.13 24.43
CA ASP A 303 1.85 -23.68 23.60
C ASP A 303 2.36 -22.92 22.36
N LEU A 304 3.42 -22.12 22.52
CA LEU A 304 4.12 -21.45 21.43
C LEU A 304 4.71 -22.45 20.44
N VAL A 305 5.46 -23.45 20.92
CA VAL A 305 6.07 -24.48 20.06
C VAL A 305 5.00 -25.28 19.30
N GLN A 306 3.91 -25.66 19.96
CA GLN A 306 2.81 -26.40 19.32
C GLN A 306 2.12 -25.59 18.21
N VAL A 307 1.86 -24.31 18.46
CA VAL A 307 1.26 -23.42 17.46
C VAL A 307 2.23 -23.16 16.31
N ALA A 308 3.50 -22.92 16.61
CA ALA A 308 4.54 -22.74 15.59
C ALA A 308 4.66 -23.99 14.71
N ALA A 309 4.69 -25.18 15.29
CA ALA A 309 4.73 -26.43 14.53
C ALA A 309 3.51 -26.59 13.62
N LEU A 310 2.30 -26.31 14.12
CA LEU A 310 1.07 -26.35 13.31
C LEU A 310 1.11 -25.35 12.14
N LEU A 311 1.41 -24.09 12.42
CA LEU A 311 1.42 -23.04 11.39
C LEU A 311 2.55 -23.27 10.36
N THR A 312 3.70 -23.78 10.79
CA THR A 312 4.79 -24.21 9.88
C THR A 312 4.34 -25.36 9.00
N ALA A 313 3.66 -26.38 9.55
CA ALA A 313 3.14 -27.49 8.75
C ALA A 313 2.11 -27.01 7.71
N VAL A 314 1.20 -26.12 8.11
CA VAL A 314 0.20 -25.50 7.21
C VAL A 314 0.89 -24.67 6.12
N PHE A 315 1.88 -23.86 6.49
CA PHE A 315 2.66 -23.06 5.56
C PHE A 315 3.38 -23.92 4.52
N LEU A 316 4.15 -24.92 4.98
CA LEU A 316 4.90 -25.81 4.10
C LEU A 316 3.97 -26.58 3.16
N THR A 317 2.85 -27.10 3.67
CA THR A 317 1.85 -27.79 2.85
C THR A 317 1.26 -26.85 1.79
N THR A 318 0.83 -25.65 2.20
CA THR A 318 0.23 -24.66 1.27
C THR A 318 1.22 -24.24 0.19
N MET A 319 2.46 -23.93 0.57
CA MET A 319 3.50 -23.53 -0.39
C MET A 319 3.94 -24.68 -1.29
N THR A 320 3.94 -25.92 -0.80
CA THR A 320 4.21 -27.10 -1.62
C THR A 320 3.13 -27.27 -2.68
N VAL A 321 1.86 -27.18 -2.29
CA VAL A 321 0.72 -27.27 -3.23
C VAL A 321 0.81 -26.15 -4.28
N ILE A 322 1.05 -24.90 -3.87
CA ILE A 322 1.18 -23.77 -4.81
C ILE A 322 2.38 -23.98 -5.76
N THR A 323 3.53 -24.38 -5.22
CA THR A 323 4.76 -24.58 -6.01
C THR A 323 4.57 -25.68 -7.03
N VAL A 324 4.04 -26.84 -6.63
CA VAL A 324 3.78 -27.98 -7.52
C VAL A 324 2.71 -27.63 -8.55
N ALA A 325 1.60 -27.02 -8.13
CA ALA A 325 0.51 -26.65 -9.03
C ALA A 325 0.91 -25.56 -10.05
N SER A 326 1.85 -24.68 -9.70
CA SER A 326 2.36 -23.66 -10.61
C SER A 326 3.21 -24.23 -11.75
N GLY A 327 3.87 -25.38 -11.54
CA GLY A 327 4.78 -25.99 -12.50
C GLY A 327 6.12 -25.26 -12.69
N TRP A 328 6.39 -24.17 -11.96
CA TRP A 328 7.61 -23.37 -12.12
C TRP A 328 8.74 -23.72 -11.14
N GLY A 329 8.49 -24.67 -10.24
CA GLY A 329 9.43 -25.06 -9.20
C GLY A 329 9.73 -23.94 -8.20
N LEU A 330 10.88 -24.02 -7.54
CA LEU A 330 11.30 -23.10 -6.47
C LEU A 330 11.95 -21.80 -6.97
N GLY A 331 11.88 -21.51 -8.28
CA GLY A 331 12.53 -20.32 -8.86
C GLY A 331 12.08 -18.98 -8.25
N TRP A 332 10.91 -18.94 -7.61
CA TRP A 332 10.45 -17.77 -6.85
C TRP A 332 11.38 -17.37 -5.70
N ILE A 333 12.13 -18.32 -5.12
CA ILE A 333 13.10 -18.04 -4.03
C ILE A 333 14.26 -17.19 -4.55
N ASP A 334 14.76 -17.50 -5.75
CA ASP A 334 15.90 -16.82 -6.35
C ASP A 334 15.59 -15.35 -6.70
N THR A 335 14.30 -15.04 -6.88
CA THR A 335 13.86 -13.68 -7.24
C THR A 335 13.81 -12.70 -6.07
N PHE A 336 14.07 -13.15 -4.84
CA PHE A 336 14.20 -12.25 -3.68
C PHE A 336 15.38 -11.30 -3.76
N ASP A 337 16.34 -11.55 -4.66
CA ASP A 337 17.41 -10.61 -4.94
C ASP A 337 17.02 -9.51 -5.94
N VAL A 338 15.93 -9.66 -6.70
CA VAL A 338 15.53 -8.65 -7.72
C VAL A 338 15.35 -7.25 -7.13
N PRO A 339 14.68 -7.06 -5.96
CA PRO A 339 14.60 -5.75 -5.33
C PRO A 339 15.97 -5.15 -4.96
N ASN A 340 16.99 -5.97 -4.71
CA ASN A 340 18.33 -5.51 -4.33
C ASN A 340 19.09 -4.86 -5.50
N ARG A 341 18.61 -5.02 -6.73
CA ARG A 341 19.23 -4.48 -7.95
C ARG A 341 18.89 -3.01 -8.17
N VAL A 342 17.82 -2.51 -7.54
CA VAL A 342 17.42 -1.10 -7.65
C VAL A 342 17.93 -0.30 -6.48
N LYS A 343 18.45 0.89 -6.77
CA LYS A 343 18.91 1.86 -5.79
C LYS A 343 17.87 2.98 -5.71
N THR A 344 17.26 3.18 -4.55
CA THR A 344 16.33 4.30 -4.34
C THR A 344 16.89 5.27 -3.30
N PHE A 345 16.80 6.56 -3.58
CA PHE A 345 17.26 7.60 -2.65
C PHE A 345 16.41 7.66 -1.37
N MET A 346 15.15 7.21 -1.43
CA MET A 346 14.24 7.19 -0.28
C MET A 346 14.62 6.11 0.74
N ALA A 347 15.31 5.04 0.34
CA ALA A 347 15.75 3.98 1.24
C ALA A 347 16.93 4.47 2.09
N PRO A 348 16.77 4.65 3.41
CA PRO A 348 17.81 5.20 4.28
C PRO A 348 19.14 4.46 4.18
N LEU A 349 19.12 3.13 4.18
CA LEU A 349 20.36 2.34 4.17
C LEU A 349 21.07 2.40 2.82
N THR A 350 20.33 2.44 1.72
CA THR A 350 20.90 2.70 0.40
C THR A 350 21.49 4.10 0.31
N ALA A 351 20.82 5.11 0.87
CA ALA A 351 21.33 6.47 0.92
C ALA A 351 22.64 6.57 1.73
N PHE A 352 22.74 5.86 2.86
CA PHE A 352 23.99 5.74 3.62
C PHE A 352 25.10 5.06 2.80
N GLY A 353 24.79 3.94 2.14
CA GLY A 353 25.78 3.23 1.32
C GLY A 353 26.29 4.08 0.14
N MET A 354 25.38 4.79 -0.54
CA MET A 354 25.73 5.72 -1.62
C MET A 354 26.57 6.90 -1.12
N THR A 355 26.22 7.47 0.04
CA THR A 355 26.99 8.56 0.65
C THR A 355 28.39 8.10 1.04
N GLY A 356 28.51 6.91 1.64
CA GLY A 356 29.80 6.31 1.97
C GLY A 356 30.69 6.06 0.74
N GLY A 357 30.10 5.54 -0.35
CA GLY A 357 30.81 5.36 -1.62
C GLY A 357 31.26 6.69 -2.24
N GLY A 358 30.42 7.72 -2.17
CA GLY A 358 30.77 9.08 -2.60
C GLY A 358 31.91 9.68 -1.79
N LEU A 359 31.87 9.55 -0.46
CA LEU A 359 32.95 10.00 0.43
C LEU A 359 34.26 9.27 0.17
N SER A 360 34.21 7.95 -0.02
CA SER A 360 35.39 7.16 -0.39
C SER A 360 36.05 7.68 -1.68
N THR A 361 35.23 8.02 -2.68
CA THR A 361 35.71 8.60 -3.93
C THR A 361 36.34 9.99 -3.71
N LEU A 362 35.70 10.84 -2.91
CA LEU A 362 36.20 12.18 -2.57
C LEU A 362 37.52 12.14 -1.80
N LEU A 363 37.73 11.12 -0.97
CA LEU A 363 38.94 10.92 -0.18
C LEU A 363 40.07 10.22 -0.94
N GLY A 364 39.88 9.91 -2.23
CA GLY A 364 40.89 9.23 -3.04
C GLY A 364 41.06 7.72 -2.74
N LEU A 365 40.12 7.11 -2.01
CA LEU A 365 40.15 5.68 -1.63
C LEU A 365 39.51 4.76 -2.69
N GLY A 366 39.11 5.32 -3.83
CA GLY A 366 38.41 4.63 -4.91
C GLY A 366 36.89 4.54 -4.70
N ASN A 367 36.18 4.03 -5.72
CA ASN A 367 34.74 3.88 -5.69
C ASN A 367 34.33 2.59 -4.95
N GLN A 368 33.99 2.73 -3.67
CA GLN A 368 33.57 1.62 -2.81
C GLN A 368 32.04 1.48 -2.70
N THR A 369 31.27 2.08 -3.61
CA THR A 369 29.80 2.17 -3.49
C THR A 369 29.13 0.80 -3.37
N ASP A 370 29.52 -0.18 -4.19
CA ASP A 370 28.84 -1.48 -4.17
C ASP A 370 29.17 -2.28 -2.90
N ALA A 371 30.41 -2.21 -2.41
CA ALA A 371 30.80 -2.80 -1.13
C ALA A 371 30.01 -2.18 0.04
N MET A 372 29.89 -0.85 0.06
CA MET A 372 29.09 -0.14 1.09
C MET A 372 27.60 -0.50 1.00
N LEU A 373 27.06 -0.68 -0.20
CA LEU A 373 25.68 -1.14 -0.38
C LEU A 373 25.47 -2.57 0.11
N VAL A 374 26.43 -3.49 -0.10
CA VAL A 374 26.35 -4.85 0.44
C VAL A 374 26.33 -4.82 1.98
N ILE A 375 27.24 -4.06 2.60
CA ILE A 375 27.33 -3.94 4.06
C ILE A 375 26.02 -3.39 4.65
N THR A 376 25.55 -2.26 4.11
CA THR A 376 24.31 -1.61 4.59
C THR A 376 23.08 -2.52 4.41
N LYS A 377 22.99 -3.30 3.33
CA LYS A 377 21.93 -4.31 3.16
C LYS A 377 21.97 -5.39 4.24
N ILE A 378 23.13 -5.97 4.52
CA ILE A 378 23.29 -7.00 5.57
C ILE A 378 22.86 -6.43 6.93
N VAL A 379 23.33 -5.23 7.27
CA VAL A 379 22.94 -4.53 8.50
C VAL A 379 21.42 -4.32 8.54
N GLY A 380 20.82 -3.89 7.43
CA GLY A 380 19.37 -3.72 7.31
C GLY A 380 18.59 -4.99 7.63
N TYR A 381 18.96 -6.11 7.01
CA TYR A 381 18.30 -7.39 7.27
C TYR A 381 18.51 -7.88 8.72
N LEU A 382 19.68 -7.67 9.30
CA LEU A 382 19.94 -7.97 10.72
C LEU A 382 19.05 -7.13 11.64
N VAL A 383 18.92 -5.83 11.39
CA VAL A 383 18.02 -4.93 12.14
C VAL A 383 16.58 -5.42 12.05
N VAL A 384 16.10 -5.80 10.86
CA VAL A 384 14.76 -6.35 10.68
C VAL A 384 14.58 -7.65 11.47
N ALA A 385 15.54 -8.57 11.40
CA ALA A 385 15.47 -9.84 12.12
C ALA A 385 15.42 -9.63 13.64
N VAL A 386 16.31 -8.78 14.17
CA VAL A 386 16.35 -8.45 15.61
C VAL A 386 15.05 -7.80 16.06
N VAL A 387 14.54 -6.79 15.34
CA VAL A 387 13.28 -6.13 15.69
C VAL A 387 12.10 -7.09 15.59
N CYS A 388 12.03 -7.92 14.54
CA CYS A 388 10.97 -8.93 14.40
C CYS A 388 10.95 -9.90 15.58
N LEU A 389 12.10 -10.49 15.93
CA LEU A 389 12.24 -11.41 17.06
C LEU A 389 11.90 -10.72 18.39
N GLN A 390 12.35 -9.48 18.58
CA GLN A 390 12.02 -8.68 19.75
C GLN A 390 10.52 -8.40 19.84
N MET A 391 9.87 -8.02 18.74
CA MET A 391 8.43 -7.74 18.71
C MET A 391 7.62 -9.01 18.96
N LEU A 392 8.00 -10.15 18.39
CA LEU A 392 7.38 -11.45 18.67
C LEU A 392 7.52 -11.82 20.15
N TRP A 393 8.72 -11.65 20.71
CA TRP A 393 8.98 -11.94 22.12
C TRP A 393 8.21 -11.03 23.08
N LEU A 394 8.22 -9.72 22.83
CA LEU A 394 7.45 -8.76 23.63
C LEU A 394 5.95 -9.02 23.51
N SER A 395 5.47 -9.44 22.33
CA SER A 395 4.07 -9.81 22.12
C SER A 395 3.72 -11.07 22.91
N PHE A 396 4.59 -12.09 22.87
CA PHE A 396 4.44 -13.33 23.64
C PHE A 396 4.48 -13.09 25.16
N ARG A 397 5.21 -12.07 25.61
CA ARG A 397 5.21 -11.63 27.02
C ARG A 397 4.03 -10.73 27.38
N GLY A 398 3.10 -10.46 26.46
CA GLY A 398 1.95 -9.60 26.66
C GLY A 398 2.28 -8.11 26.85
N ARG A 399 3.52 -7.69 26.52
CA ARG A 399 3.97 -6.29 26.68
C ARG A 399 3.59 -5.39 25.52
N ILE A 400 3.38 -5.98 24.34
CA ILE A 400 2.91 -5.28 23.16
C ILE A 400 1.80 -6.10 22.50
N GLU A 401 0.84 -5.39 21.93
CA GLU A 401 -0.24 -6.00 21.16
C GLU A 401 0.35 -6.61 19.85
N PRO A 402 0.03 -7.86 19.46
CA PRO A 402 0.70 -8.52 18.33
C PRO A 402 0.56 -7.79 16.98
N LEU A 403 -0.55 -7.13 16.67
CA LEU A 403 -0.68 -6.31 15.46
C LEU A 403 0.17 -5.04 15.54
N ALA A 404 0.34 -4.46 16.73
CA ALA A 404 1.31 -3.38 16.91
C ALA A 404 2.74 -3.86 16.63
N GLY A 405 3.13 -5.03 17.14
CA GLY A 405 4.41 -5.66 16.85
C GLY A 405 4.61 -5.96 15.36
N LEU A 406 3.58 -6.46 14.69
CA LEU A 406 3.56 -6.69 13.24
C LEU A 406 3.79 -5.39 12.47
N GLY A 407 3.09 -4.32 12.86
CA GLY A 407 3.20 -3.02 12.22
C GLY A 407 4.58 -2.37 12.40
N ILE A 408 5.18 -2.48 13.58
CA ILE A 408 6.57 -2.03 13.84
C ILE A 408 7.57 -2.84 13.01
N THR A 409 7.36 -4.16 12.92
CA THR A 409 8.20 -5.05 12.12
C THR A 409 8.14 -4.66 10.64
N TYR A 410 6.94 -4.39 10.10
CA TYR A 410 6.80 -3.92 8.72
C TYR A 410 7.37 -2.53 8.48
N LEU A 411 7.25 -1.61 9.44
CA LEU A 411 7.86 -0.29 9.32
C LEU A 411 9.39 -0.42 9.27
N THR A 412 9.96 -1.26 10.14
CA THR A 412 11.39 -1.54 10.15
C THR A 412 11.83 -2.20 8.85
N LEU A 413 11.08 -3.18 8.35
CA LEU A 413 11.33 -3.80 7.06
C LEU A 413 11.36 -2.76 5.94
N ALA A 414 10.33 -1.92 5.82
CA ALA A 414 10.27 -0.89 4.78
C ALA A 414 11.45 0.09 4.83
N LEU A 415 11.90 0.48 6.02
CA LEU A 415 12.98 1.46 6.19
C LEU A 415 14.39 0.84 6.09
N ALA A 416 14.55 -0.45 6.38
CA ALA A 416 15.85 -1.09 6.46
C ALA A 416 16.24 -1.85 5.19
N VAL A 417 15.27 -2.20 4.32
CA VAL A 417 15.54 -2.83 3.03
C VAL A 417 16.09 -1.83 2.00
N PRO A 418 16.84 -2.28 0.99
CA PRO A 418 17.53 -1.39 0.05
C PRO A 418 16.62 -0.54 -0.85
N VAL A 419 15.33 -0.84 -0.89
CA VAL A 419 14.35 -0.13 -1.72
C VAL A 419 13.16 0.30 -0.86
N LEU A 420 12.87 1.60 -0.86
CA LEU A 420 11.70 2.14 -0.19
C LEU A 420 10.84 2.90 -1.20
N TRP A 421 9.60 2.46 -1.33
CA TRP A 421 8.57 3.14 -2.10
C TRP A 421 7.41 3.56 -1.20
N PRO A 422 6.63 4.62 -1.55
CA PRO A 422 5.52 5.12 -0.73
C PRO A 422 4.53 4.06 -0.27
N TRP A 423 4.23 3.10 -1.13
CA TRP A 423 3.24 2.05 -0.86
C TRP A 423 3.74 0.97 0.11
N TYR A 424 5.04 0.89 0.42
CA TYR A 424 5.55 -0.01 1.47
C TYR A 424 5.08 0.40 2.86
N LEU A 425 4.75 1.68 3.06
CA LEU A 425 4.13 2.14 4.30
C LEU A 425 2.78 1.48 4.56
N LEU A 426 2.06 1.03 3.53
CA LEU A 426 0.76 0.36 3.67
C LEU A 426 0.86 -0.92 4.51
N TRP A 427 2.01 -1.61 4.46
CA TRP A 427 2.27 -2.80 5.27
C TRP A 427 2.23 -2.47 6.76
N SER A 428 2.79 -1.32 7.13
CA SER A 428 2.93 -0.87 8.52
C SER A 428 1.71 -0.11 9.03
N VAL A 429 1.18 0.81 8.23
CA VAL A 429 0.12 1.73 8.65
C VAL A 429 -1.17 0.98 8.93
N ALA A 430 -1.51 -0.05 8.14
CA ALA A 430 -2.73 -0.81 8.33
C ALA A 430 -2.80 -1.55 9.69
N PRO A 431 -1.78 -2.33 10.11
CA PRO A 431 -1.75 -2.91 11.45
C PRO A 431 -1.46 -1.89 12.56
N LEU A 432 -0.60 -0.89 12.35
CA LEU A 432 -0.38 0.15 13.38
C LEU A 432 -1.62 1.00 13.66
N ALA A 433 -2.51 1.18 12.68
CA ALA A 433 -3.79 1.86 12.89
C ALA A 433 -4.71 1.12 13.90
N LEU A 434 -4.43 -0.16 14.15
CA LEU A 434 -5.12 -1.03 15.11
C LEU A 434 -4.43 -1.08 16.49
N ALA A 435 -3.24 -0.50 16.61
CA ALA A 435 -2.38 -0.63 17.79
C ALA A 435 -2.72 0.35 18.93
N THR A 436 -3.18 1.57 18.61
CA THR A 436 -3.35 2.61 19.63
C THR A 436 -4.36 3.70 19.28
N ASN A 437 -5.03 4.23 20.31
CA ASN A 437 -5.82 5.47 20.26
C ASN A 437 -4.98 6.74 20.55
N ASN A 438 -3.65 6.60 20.78
CA ASN A 438 -2.78 7.72 21.13
C ASN A 438 -2.75 8.80 20.05
N SER A 439 -3.09 10.03 20.45
CA SER A 439 -3.15 11.21 19.59
C SER A 439 -1.80 11.53 18.93
N ARG A 440 -0.67 11.44 19.67
CA ARG A 440 0.67 11.74 19.13
C ARG A 440 1.03 10.79 17.99
N PHE A 441 0.82 9.49 18.20
CA PHE A 441 1.04 8.48 17.16
C PHE A 441 0.20 8.78 15.92
N ARG A 442 -1.09 9.06 16.09
CA ARG A 442 -2.02 9.34 14.97
C ARG A 442 -1.65 10.62 14.21
N VAL A 443 -1.20 11.66 14.90
CA VAL A 443 -0.69 12.88 14.25
C VAL A 443 0.56 12.56 13.44
N THR A 444 1.56 11.89 14.04
CA THR A 444 2.81 11.54 13.35
C THR A 444 2.55 10.68 12.13
N ALA A 445 1.77 9.61 12.28
CA ALA A 445 1.37 8.74 11.17
C ALA A 445 0.61 9.53 10.09
N ALA A 446 -0.25 10.46 10.49
CA ALA A 446 -1.01 11.24 9.53
C ALA A 446 -0.16 12.23 8.73
N VAL A 447 0.81 12.88 9.39
CA VAL A 447 1.78 13.77 8.74
C VAL A 447 2.66 12.98 7.78
N ILE A 448 3.17 11.81 8.19
CA ILE A 448 3.97 10.93 7.33
C ILE A 448 3.15 10.51 6.11
N CYS A 449 1.92 10.03 6.30
CA CYS A 449 1.05 9.65 5.19
C CYS A 449 0.80 10.81 4.23
N ALA A 450 0.48 12.00 4.76
CA ALA A 450 0.24 13.19 3.94
C ALA A 450 1.48 13.61 3.14
N ALA A 451 2.67 13.62 3.76
CA ALA A 451 3.91 13.97 3.09
C ALA A 451 4.29 12.94 2.02
N VAL A 452 4.20 11.65 2.36
CA VAL A 452 4.59 10.56 1.46
C VAL A 452 3.68 10.46 0.24
N SER A 453 2.40 10.79 0.39
CA SER A 453 1.46 10.90 -0.73
C SER A 453 1.81 11.99 -1.75
N LEU A 454 2.76 12.88 -1.45
CA LEU A 454 3.20 13.95 -2.35
C LEU A 454 4.56 13.67 -3.01
N PHE A 455 5.22 12.54 -2.73
CA PHE A 455 6.58 12.29 -3.24
C PHE A 455 6.64 11.77 -4.68
N VAL A 456 5.62 11.04 -5.13
CA VAL A 456 5.66 10.39 -6.44
C VAL A 456 4.81 11.17 -7.43
N PRO A 457 5.39 11.58 -8.58
CA PRO A 457 4.62 12.25 -9.61
C PRO A 457 3.60 11.29 -10.26
N PRO A 458 2.46 11.82 -10.72
CA PRO A 458 1.37 11.01 -11.29
C PRO A 458 1.76 10.13 -12.51
N THR A 459 2.80 10.48 -13.26
CA THR A 459 3.22 9.72 -14.45
C THR A 459 3.80 8.34 -14.12
N GLY A 460 4.27 8.11 -12.89
CA GLY A 460 4.95 6.86 -12.52
C GLY A 460 6.26 6.59 -13.28
N ALA A 461 6.77 7.58 -14.01
CA ALA A 461 7.94 7.48 -14.87
C ALA A 461 8.83 8.72 -14.75
N GLY A 462 10.08 8.60 -15.21
CA GLY A 462 11.04 9.70 -15.23
C GLY A 462 10.63 10.86 -16.12
N PHE A 463 11.23 12.03 -15.86
CA PHE A 463 11.08 13.26 -16.64
C PHE A 463 12.38 13.67 -17.35
N PRO A 464 13.07 12.76 -18.07
CA PRO A 464 14.28 13.13 -18.80
C PRO A 464 13.93 14.24 -19.80
N LEU A 465 14.71 15.33 -19.79
CA LEU A 465 14.51 16.51 -20.66
C LEU A 465 13.19 17.28 -20.46
N ARG A 466 12.37 16.92 -19.46
CA ARG A 466 11.07 17.56 -19.17
C ARG A 466 10.83 17.82 -17.67
N ALA A 467 11.90 17.84 -16.87
CA ALA A 467 11.82 18.04 -15.42
C ALA A 467 11.12 19.36 -15.03
N TYR A 468 11.20 20.40 -15.87
CA TYR A 468 10.54 21.68 -15.67
C TYR A 468 9.00 21.60 -15.59
N GLN A 469 8.39 20.53 -16.13
CA GLN A 469 6.93 20.35 -16.10
C GLN A 469 6.40 20.18 -14.68
N ILE A 470 7.15 19.50 -13.81
CA ILE A 470 6.75 19.24 -12.42
C ILE A 470 6.60 20.56 -11.63
N PRO A 471 7.63 21.42 -11.49
CA PRO A 471 7.49 22.65 -10.71
C PRO A 471 6.42 23.58 -11.28
N LEU A 472 6.32 23.74 -12.61
CA LEU A 472 5.27 24.56 -13.22
C LEU A 472 3.86 24.04 -12.89
N ALA A 473 3.64 22.73 -13.02
CA ALA A 473 2.38 22.10 -12.70
C ALA A 473 2.03 22.21 -11.21
N VAL A 474 3.01 22.00 -10.32
CA VAL A 474 2.84 22.14 -8.86
C VAL A 474 2.50 23.58 -8.49
N ILE A 475 3.18 24.58 -9.05
CA ILE A 475 2.89 26.00 -8.79
C ILE A 475 1.45 26.34 -9.22
N ALA A 476 1.06 25.96 -10.43
CA ALA A 476 -0.30 26.17 -10.93
C ALA A 476 -1.35 25.47 -10.05
N ALA A 477 -1.07 24.23 -9.63
CA ALA A 477 -1.92 23.47 -8.74
C ALA A 477 -2.07 24.12 -7.36
N VAL A 478 -0.98 24.65 -6.78
CA VAL A 478 -1.00 25.34 -5.48
C VAL A 478 -1.83 26.62 -5.55
N ILE A 479 -1.71 27.41 -6.62
CA ILE A 479 -2.54 28.61 -6.82
C ILE A 479 -4.02 28.24 -6.92
N ALA A 480 -4.36 27.28 -7.79
CA ALA A 480 -5.73 26.80 -7.93
C ALA A 480 -6.26 26.23 -6.61
N PHE A 481 -5.42 25.47 -5.89
CA PHE A 481 -5.77 24.88 -4.61
C PHE A 481 -6.07 25.94 -3.55
N ALA A 482 -5.28 27.02 -3.47
CA ALA A 482 -5.54 28.14 -2.56
C ALA A 482 -6.92 28.78 -2.81
N ILE A 483 -7.33 28.93 -4.08
CA ILE A 483 -8.67 29.41 -4.44
C ILE A 483 -9.73 28.42 -3.95
N THR A 484 -9.57 27.12 -4.18
CA THR A 484 -10.52 26.11 -3.70
C THR A 484 -10.66 26.11 -2.17
N LEU A 485 -9.56 26.28 -1.43
CA LEU A 485 -9.57 26.40 0.03
C LEU A 485 -10.32 27.65 0.49
N TRP A 486 -10.12 28.77 -0.20
CA TRP A 486 -10.84 30.01 0.09
C TRP A 486 -12.35 29.86 -0.11
N LEU A 487 -12.80 29.16 -1.15
CA LEU A 487 -14.23 28.93 -1.42
C LEU A 487 -14.95 28.07 -0.36
N VAL A 488 -14.22 27.15 0.29
CA VAL A 488 -14.77 26.26 1.33
C VAL A 488 -14.50 26.74 2.76
N ARG A 489 -13.85 27.91 2.93
CA ARG A 489 -13.53 28.48 4.24
C ARG A 489 -14.77 28.60 5.12
N GLY A 490 -14.64 28.24 6.39
CA GLY A 490 -15.72 28.27 7.37
C GLY A 490 -16.77 27.15 7.23
N LYS A 491 -16.72 26.33 6.18
CA LYS A 491 -17.64 25.20 5.95
C LYS A 491 -17.04 23.82 6.26
N VAL A 492 -15.76 23.77 6.62
CA VAL A 492 -14.98 22.56 6.88
C VAL A 492 -14.46 22.51 8.32
N PRO A 493 -14.10 21.34 8.86
CA PRO A 493 -13.44 21.23 10.15
C PRO A 493 -12.13 22.02 10.17
N ARG A 494 -11.81 22.68 11.30
CA ARG A 494 -10.53 23.39 11.46
C ARG A 494 -9.37 22.39 11.56
N LEU A 495 -8.30 22.61 10.79
CA LEU A 495 -7.09 21.77 10.77
C LEU A 495 -6.14 22.01 11.95
N LEU A 496 -6.24 23.16 12.62
CA LEU A 496 -5.47 23.47 13.83
C LEU A 496 -6.30 23.13 15.07
N PRO A 497 -5.69 22.63 16.17
CA PRO A 497 -6.39 22.52 17.44
C PRO A 497 -6.88 23.90 17.88
N THR A 498 -8.14 24.01 18.32
CA THR A 498 -8.54 25.14 19.14
C THR A 498 -7.80 25.03 20.47
N ARG A 499 -6.95 26.00 20.78
CA ARG A 499 -6.44 26.20 22.16
C ARG A 499 -7.67 26.28 23.07
N GLY A 500 -7.93 25.24 23.87
CA GLY A 500 -9.01 25.23 24.87
C GLY A 500 -9.93 24.00 24.95
N GLY A 501 -9.81 23.01 24.05
CA GLY A 501 -10.77 21.89 24.02
C GLY A 501 -10.34 20.56 24.66
N VAL A 502 -9.07 20.37 24.97
CA VAL A 502 -8.60 19.10 25.55
C VAL A 502 -8.68 19.22 27.07
N ARG A 503 -9.81 18.79 27.65
CA ARG A 503 -9.82 18.46 29.07
C ARG A 503 -8.86 17.27 29.25
N PRO A 504 -7.85 17.37 30.13
CA PRO A 504 -7.02 16.22 30.43
C PRO A 504 -7.91 15.14 31.05
N VAL A 505 -7.78 13.91 30.53
CA VAL A 505 -8.32 12.73 31.19
C VAL A 505 -7.53 12.60 32.50
N THR A 506 -8.19 12.85 33.62
CA THR A 506 -7.67 12.55 34.95
C THR A 506 -7.38 11.05 35.04
N GLN A 507 -6.23 10.73 35.64
CA GLN A 507 -5.60 9.40 35.71
C GLN A 507 -6.51 8.29 36.23
#